data_AF-A0A426VYK4-F1
#
_entry.id   AF-A0A426VYK4-F1
#
_cell.length_a   1.000
_cell.length_b   1.000
_cell.length_c   1.000
_cell.angle_alpha   90.00
_cell.angle_beta   90.00
_cell.angle_gamma   90.00
#
_symmetry.space_group_name_H-M   'P 1'
#
loop_
_entity.id
_entity.type
_entity.pdbx_description
1 polymer ?
#
loop_
_entity_poly.entity_id
_entity_poly.type
_entity_poly.pdbx_seq_one_letter_code
_entity_poly.pdbx_strand_id
1 'polypeptide(L)'
;MEYLNENVEDKKSKKILKELEQNFHLLRTKSGLSQLMNKKKIAKITRNVEYENELKELQVELIKLQNWVYDNKKRVMIIFEGRDAAGKGGAIKRFTQYLNPRKFRVVALQKPTEVETGQFYFQRYFQHLPNPGEITFFDRSWYNRAIVEPVFDFCTPEQYEKFMKEVPEIEHALMDDGIILIKFWFSITKENQQKRFKERMTNPLKHWKLSPVDQKAQEMWDKVTYYKEEMFSRTHTGFAPWIIVDSNDKKSARLESIRYVLSRIPYEGKEDAKINLHHDPEIVERYHRRTHGEN
;
A
#
# COMPACT_ATOMS: atom_id res chain seq x y z
N MET A 1 -35.50 18.75 -12.29
CA MET A 1 -35.39 17.35 -12.75
C MET A 1 -36.68 16.91 -13.43
N GLU A 2 -37.85 17.23 -12.88
CA GLU A 2 -39.17 17.02 -13.53
C GLU A 2 -39.21 17.47 -15.00
N TYR A 3 -38.86 18.73 -15.30
CA TYR A 3 -38.79 19.24 -16.67
C TYR A 3 -37.89 18.41 -17.62
N LEU A 4 -36.75 17.91 -17.13
CA LEU A 4 -35.83 17.12 -17.97
C LEU A 4 -36.31 15.69 -18.17
N ASN A 5 -36.99 15.10 -17.18
CA ASN A 5 -37.55 13.75 -17.29
C ASN A 5 -38.73 13.69 -18.27
N GLU A 6 -39.49 14.79 -18.38
CA GLU A 6 -40.62 14.91 -19.33
C GLU A 6 -40.16 15.17 -20.77
N ASN A 7 -39.04 15.87 -20.96
CA ASN A 7 -38.63 16.38 -22.29
C ASN A 7 -37.45 15.64 -22.93
N VAL A 8 -36.87 14.64 -22.26
CA VAL A 8 -35.78 13.83 -22.80
C VAL A 8 -36.28 12.44 -23.16
N GLU A 9 -36.42 12.17 -24.46
CA GLU A 9 -37.00 10.92 -24.95
C GLU A 9 -35.96 9.83 -25.27
N ASP A 10 -34.75 10.23 -25.69
CA ASP A 10 -33.76 9.27 -26.15
C ASP A 10 -33.15 8.43 -25.01
N LYS A 11 -32.93 7.15 -25.30
CA LYS A 11 -32.51 6.14 -24.31
C LYS A 11 -31.17 6.47 -23.67
N LYS A 12 -30.27 7.17 -24.38
CA LYS A 12 -28.93 7.52 -23.89
C LYS A 12 -29.03 8.70 -22.92
N SER A 13 -29.82 9.71 -23.24
CA SER A 13 -30.00 10.88 -22.37
C SER A 13 -30.87 10.56 -21.15
N LYS A 14 -31.88 9.68 -21.26
CA LYS A 14 -32.59 9.13 -20.08
C LYS A 14 -31.65 8.39 -19.13
N LYS A 15 -30.69 7.62 -19.65
CA LYS A 15 -29.66 6.93 -18.85
C LYS A 15 -28.75 7.93 -18.12
N ILE A 16 -28.34 9.00 -18.80
CA ILE A 16 -27.52 10.06 -18.21
C ILE A 16 -28.29 10.83 -17.13
N LEU A 17 -29.57 11.15 -17.37
CA LEU A 17 -30.44 11.80 -16.39
C LEU A 17 -30.61 10.95 -15.13
N LYS A 18 -30.87 9.65 -15.30
CA LYS A 18 -30.96 8.72 -14.18
C LYS A 18 -29.65 8.63 -13.39
N GLU A 19 -28.51 8.60 -14.09
CA GLU A 19 -27.18 8.59 -13.46
C GLU A 19 -26.87 9.92 -12.74
N LEU A 20 -27.35 11.06 -13.27
CA LEU A 20 -27.27 12.38 -12.64
C LEU A 20 -28.14 12.44 -11.38
N GLU A 21 -29.38 11.95 -11.43
CA GLU A 21 -30.28 11.93 -10.27
C GLU A 21 -29.71 11.09 -9.13
N GLN A 22 -29.30 9.86 -9.45
CA GLN A 22 -28.73 8.93 -8.46
C GLN A 22 -27.48 9.51 -7.79
N ASN A 23 -26.63 10.20 -8.56
CA ASN A 23 -25.35 10.70 -8.08
C ASN A 23 -25.34 12.19 -7.76
N PHE A 24 -26.49 12.88 -7.79
CA PHE A 24 -26.56 14.33 -7.61
C PHE A 24 -25.92 14.80 -6.31
N HIS A 25 -26.10 14.00 -5.24
CA HIS A 25 -25.53 14.25 -3.92
C HIS A 25 -23.99 14.26 -3.91
N LEU A 26 -23.33 13.50 -4.80
CA LEU A 26 -21.88 13.49 -4.98
C LEU A 26 -21.41 14.63 -5.89
N LEU A 27 -22.21 14.94 -6.93
CA LEU A 27 -21.90 15.99 -7.90
C LEU A 27 -21.94 17.40 -7.31
N ARG A 28 -22.82 17.64 -6.32
CA ARG A 28 -22.92 18.94 -5.62
C ARG A 28 -21.75 19.25 -4.67
N THR A 29 -20.85 18.29 -4.42
CA THR A 29 -19.68 18.50 -3.56
C THR A 29 -18.62 19.36 -4.26
N LYS A 30 -17.74 20.04 -3.50
CA LYS A 30 -16.62 20.82 -4.06
C LYS A 30 -15.74 19.98 -5.00
N SER A 31 -15.49 18.71 -4.65
CA SER A 31 -14.76 17.77 -5.51
C SER A 31 -15.55 17.41 -6.77
N GLY A 32 -16.84 17.08 -6.63
CA GLY A 32 -17.74 16.78 -7.74
C GLY A 32 -17.78 17.92 -8.78
N LEU A 33 -18.01 19.14 -8.32
CA LEU A 33 -18.03 20.35 -9.17
C LEU A 33 -16.69 20.60 -9.85
N SER A 34 -15.57 20.52 -9.11
CA SER A 34 -14.23 20.68 -9.69
C SER A 34 -13.95 19.66 -10.81
N GLN A 35 -14.44 18.43 -10.67
CA GLN A 35 -14.26 17.39 -11.67
C GLN A 35 -15.21 17.51 -12.87
N LEU A 36 -16.43 18.01 -12.67
CA LEU A 36 -17.37 18.36 -13.73
C LEU A 36 -16.80 19.47 -14.62
N MET A 37 -16.22 20.51 -14.02
CA MET A 37 -15.55 21.59 -14.76
C MET A 37 -14.40 21.09 -15.63
N ASN A 38 -13.76 19.99 -15.23
CA ASN A 38 -12.70 19.32 -15.99
C ASN A 38 -13.24 18.33 -17.06
N LYS A 39 -14.53 18.42 -17.43
CA LYS A 39 -15.19 17.62 -18.47
C LYS A 39 -15.04 16.09 -18.30
N LYS A 40 -14.95 15.59 -17.05
CA LYS A 40 -14.88 14.14 -16.79
C LYS A 40 -16.27 13.49 -16.93
N LYS A 41 -16.30 12.21 -17.34
CA LYS A 41 -17.54 11.39 -17.37
C LYS A 41 -18.12 11.24 -15.95
N ILE A 42 -19.44 11.35 -15.81
CA ILE A 42 -20.17 11.31 -14.52
C ILE A 42 -19.80 10.08 -13.68
N ALA A 43 -19.88 8.86 -14.23
CA ALA A 43 -19.42 7.63 -13.55
C ALA A 43 -18.02 7.74 -12.93
N LYS A 44 -17.08 8.40 -13.63
CA LYS A 44 -15.71 8.60 -13.12
C LYS A 44 -15.68 9.61 -11.97
N ILE A 45 -16.55 10.61 -11.99
CA ILE A 45 -16.68 11.61 -10.92
C ILE A 45 -17.26 10.94 -9.69
N THR A 46 -18.41 10.26 -9.82
CA THR A 46 -19.06 9.48 -8.76
C THR A 46 -18.07 8.58 -8.03
N ARG A 47 -17.39 7.68 -8.77
CA ARG A 47 -16.38 6.77 -8.20
C ARG A 47 -15.20 7.49 -7.55
N ASN A 48 -14.88 8.70 -7.99
CA ASN A 48 -13.83 9.50 -7.35
C ASN A 48 -14.28 10.10 -6.03
N VAL A 49 -15.50 10.63 -5.98
CA VAL A 49 -16.07 11.21 -4.76
C VAL A 49 -16.33 10.12 -3.72
N GLU A 50 -16.84 8.94 -4.10
CA GLU A 50 -17.00 7.79 -3.21
C GLU A 50 -15.67 7.40 -2.54
N TYR A 51 -14.62 7.20 -3.35
CA TYR A 51 -13.28 6.94 -2.84
C TYR A 51 -12.78 8.02 -1.88
N GLU A 52 -13.00 9.30 -2.19
CA GLU A 52 -12.56 10.41 -1.34
C GLU A 52 -13.32 10.46 -0.01
N ASN A 53 -14.62 10.16 -0.04
CA ASN A 53 -15.45 10.07 1.16
C ASN A 53 -15.03 8.91 2.05
N GLU A 54 -14.88 7.69 1.49
CA GLU A 54 -14.42 6.54 2.28
C GLU A 54 -13.02 6.75 2.85
N LEU A 55 -12.09 7.26 2.04
CA LEU A 55 -10.74 7.54 2.49
C LEU A 55 -10.74 8.52 3.66
N LYS A 56 -11.60 9.54 3.62
CA LYS A 56 -11.71 10.51 4.70
C LYS A 56 -12.16 9.85 6.01
N GLU A 57 -13.18 9.01 5.97
CA GLU A 57 -13.66 8.31 7.19
C GLU A 57 -12.58 7.36 7.72
N LEU A 58 -11.89 6.61 6.85
CA LEU A 58 -10.75 5.78 7.25
C LEU A 58 -9.59 6.60 7.84
N GLN A 59 -9.36 7.81 7.35
CA GLN A 59 -8.33 8.70 7.88
C GLN A 59 -8.69 9.28 9.26
N VAL A 60 -9.98 9.47 9.57
CA VAL A 60 -10.43 9.78 10.93
C VAL A 60 -10.04 8.65 11.88
N GLU A 61 -10.27 7.40 11.46
CA GLU A 61 -9.90 6.23 12.25
C GLU A 61 -8.38 6.06 12.39
N LEU A 62 -7.60 6.39 11.36
CA LEU A 62 -6.13 6.42 11.46
C LEU A 62 -5.64 7.46 12.50
N ILE A 63 -6.33 8.59 12.66
CA ILE A 63 -6.00 9.59 13.68
C ILE A 63 -6.29 9.02 15.08
N LYS A 64 -7.44 8.35 15.28
CA LYS A 64 -7.75 7.66 16.54
C LYS A 64 -6.69 6.61 16.88
N LEU A 65 -6.33 5.77 15.90
CA LEU A 65 -5.28 4.78 16.04
C LEU A 65 -3.95 5.42 16.43
N GLN A 66 -3.54 6.51 15.77
CA GLN A 66 -2.28 7.19 16.09
C GLN A 66 -2.28 7.75 17.53
N ASN A 67 -3.38 8.32 17.98
CA ASN A 67 -3.50 8.82 19.35
C ASN A 67 -3.42 7.66 20.35
N TRP A 68 -4.14 6.57 20.12
CA TRP A 68 -4.05 5.38 20.95
C TRP A 68 -2.64 4.80 21.01
N VAL A 69 -1.93 4.71 19.88
CA VAL A 69 -0.52 4.27 19.83
C VAL A 69 0.34 5.16 20.73
N TYR A 70 0.17 6.48 20.62
CA TYR A 70 0.93 7.47 21.38
C TYR A 70 0.66 7.43 22.89
N ASP A 71 -0.62 7.37 23.28
CA ASP A 71 -1.06 7.40 24.67
C ASP A 71 -0.67 6.11 25.39
N ASN A 72 -0.76 4.96 24.70
CA ASN A 72 -0.42 3.65 25.22
C ASN A 72 1.04 3.24 24.98
N LYS A 73 1.88 4.17 24.49
CA LYS A 73 3.31 3.95 24.21
C LYS A 73 3.60 2.73 23.34
N LYS A 74 2.65 2.38 22.46
CA LYS A 74 2.82 1.27 21.51
C LYS A 74 3.80 1.65 20.42
N ARG A 75 4.37 0.64 19.78
CA ARG A 75 5.38 0.78 18.74
C ARG A 75 4.86 0.03 17.52
N VAL A 76 4.59 0.75 16.43
CA VAL A 76 3.99 0.16 15.23
C VAL A 76 4.93 0.32 14.05
N MET A 77 5.20 -0.78 13.34
CA MET A 77 6.03 -0.80 12.15
C MET A 77 5.24 -1.42 11.00
N ILE A 78 5.12 -0.68 9.90
CA ILE A 78 4.39 -1.12 8.72
C ILE A 78 5.34 -1.11 7.53
N ILE A 79 5.63 -2.29 6.99
CA ILE A 79 6.50 -2.50 5.84
C ILE A 79 5.66 -2.54 4.58
N PHE A 80 6.05 -1.72 3.59
CA PHE A 80 5.49 -1.73 2.25
C PHE A 80 6.52 -2.28 1.28
N GLU A 81 6.33 -3.54 0.88
CA GLU A 81 7.04 -4.18 -0.22
C GLU A 81 6.11 -4.38 -1.42
N GLY A 82 6.70 -4.79 -2.54
CA GLY A 82 6.00 -4.99 -3.80
C GLY A 82 6.81 -4.50 -4.99
N ARG A 83 6.38 -4.91 -6.18
CA ARG A 83 7.05 -4.56 -7.44
C ARG A 83 7.11 -3.03 -7.65
N ASP A 84 8.03 -2.60 -8.50
CA ASP A 84 8.03 -1.22 -8.96
C ASP A 84 6.72 -0.86 -9.65
N ALA A 85 6.28 0.37 -9.43
CA ALA A 85 4.98 0.88 -9.84
C ALA A 85 3.73 0.20 -9.22
N ALA A 86 3.86 -0.72 -8.26
CA ALA A 86 2.72 -1.33 -7.56
C ALA A 86 1.89 -0.31 -6.77
N GLY A 87 2.52 0.74 -6.21
CA GLY A 87 1.78 1.88 -5.63
C GLY A 87 2.08 2.18 -4.16
N LYS A 88 3.08 1.52 -3.57
CA LYS A 88 3.59 1.66 -2.19
C LYS A 88 3.61 3.10 -1.66
N GLY A 89 4.49 3.96 -2.18
CA GLY A 89 4.56 5.36 -1.74
C GLY A 89 3.27 6.16 -1.94
N GLY A 90 2.41 5.75 -2.89
CA GLY A 90 1.08 6.34 -3.05
C GLY A 90 0.09 5.91 -1.97
N ALA A 91 0.23 4.70 -1.44
CA ALA A 91 -0.51 4.21 -0.28
C ALA A 91 0.00 4.86 1.01
N ILE A 92 1.32 4.87 1.25
CA ILE A 92 1.93 5.55 2.40
C ILE A 92 1.48 7.01 2.47
N LYS A 93 1.48 7.72 1.34
CA LYS A 93 0.98 9.11 1.27
C LYS A 93 -0.47 9.26 1.74
N ARG A 94 -1.34 8.25 1.55
CA ARG A 94 -2.73 8.30 2.03
C ARG A 94 -2.86 7.89 3.48
N PHE A 95 -2.05 6.96 3.97
CA PHE A 95 -1.95 6.66 5.40
C PHE A 95 -1.56 7.91 6.20
N THR A 96 -0.54 8.63 5.75
CA THR A 96 0.09 9.70 6.54
C THR A 96 -0.50 11.09 6.30
N GLN A 97 -1.44 11.24 5.36
CA GLN A 97 -1.90 12.55 4.85
C GLN A 97 -2.37 13.52 5.94
N TYR A 98 -3.05 13.00 6.98
CA TYR A 98 -3.62 13.80 8.08
C TYR A 98 -3.12 13.37 9.46
N LEU A 99 -2.13 12.48 9.51
CA LEU A 99 -1.52 12.07 10.77
C LEU A 99 -0.65 13.20 11.33
N ASN A 100 -0.53 13.27 12.66
CA ASN A 100 0.38 14.21 13.30
C ASN A 100 1.84 13.81 12.98
N PRO A 101 2.62 14.66 12.30
CA PRO A 101 3.97 14.34 11.84
C PRO A 101 4.98 14.14 12.98
N ARG A 102 4.64 14.51 14.22
CA ARG A 102 5.48 14.25 15.40
C ARG A 102 5.35 12.84 15.96
N LYS A 103 4.35 12.08 15.50
CA LYS A 103 3.98 10.75 16.00
C LYS A 103 4.14 9.65 14.94
N PHE A 104 4.73 9.95 13.79
CA PHE A 104 5.06 8.94 12.78
C PHE A 104 6.33 9.30 12.01
N ARG A 105 6.96 8.30 11.38
CA ARG A 105 8.03 8.48 10.39
C ARG A 105 7.76 7.70 9.12
N VAL A 106 8.20 8.25 7.99
CA VAL A 106 8.32 7.50 6.72
C VAL A 106 9.80 7.26 6.47
N VAL A 107 10.18 6.00 6.37
CA VAL A 107 11.55 5.56 6.14
C VAL A 107 11.66 5.10 4.70
N ALA A 108 12.47 5.80 3.92
CA ALA A 108 12.75 5.50 2.51
C ALA A 108 14.26 5.62 2.28
N LEU A 109 15.00 4.59 2.70
CA LEU A 109 16.47 4.59 2.62
C LEU A 109 16.94 4.53 1.17
N GLN A 110 18.02 5.26 0.89
CA GLN A 110 18.75 5.13 -0.37
C GLN A 110 19.59 3.84 -0.38
N LYS A 111 20.25 3.56 -1.51
CA LYS A 111 21.26 2.50 -1.60
C LYS A 111 22.27 2.64 -0.44
N PRO A 112 22.77 1.52 0.13
CA PRO A 112 23.72 1.60 1.22
C PRO A 112 25.00 2.32 0.77
N THR A 113 25.59 3.08 1.68
CA THR A 113 26.95 3.62 1.55
C THR A 113 27.97 2.48 1.63
N GLU A 114 29.23 2.76 1.29
CA GLU A 114 30.32 1.77 1.45
C GLU A 114 30.45 1.31 2.91
N VAL A 115 30.32 2.24 3.86
CA VAL A 115 30.35 1.93 5.29
C VAL A 115 29.17 1.04 5.68
N GLU A 116 27.94 1.37 5.28
CA GLU A 116 26.76 0.55 5.58
C GLU A 116 26.82 -0.83 4.91
N THR A 117 27.52 -0.97 3.79
CA THR A 117 27.71 -2.26 3.10
C THR A 117 28.64 -3.19 3.90
N GLY A 118 29.60 -2.63 4.65
CA GLY A 118 30.47 -3.37 5.56
C GLY A 118 29.86 -3.64 6.95
N GLN A 119 28.68 -3.09 7.25
CA GLN A 119 27.99 -3.29 8.54
C GLN A 119 27.17 -4.58 8.55
N PHE A 120 26.69 -4.94 9.75
CA PHE A 120 25.60 -5.90 9.85
C PHE A 120 24.37 -5.37 9.11
N TYR A 121 23.78 -6.18 8.22
CA TYR A 121 22.79 -5.72 7.24
C TYR A 121 21.60 -4.97 7.86
N PHE A 122 21.10 -5.45 9.00
CA PHE A 122 19.94 -4.86 9.67
C PHE A 122 20.26 -3.57 10.43
N GLN A 123 21.54 -3.28 10.70
CA GLN A 123 21.97 -2.16 11.55
C GLN A 123 21.39 -0.82 11.10
N ARG A 124 21.46 -0.52 9.79
CA ARG A 124 20.92 0.73 9.25
C ARG A 124 19.39 0.83 9.38
N TYR A 125 18.68 -0.29 9.34
CA TYR A 125 17.22 -0.32 9.50
C TYR A 125 16.82 -0.21 10.97
N PHE A 126 17.62 -0.79 11.88
CA PHE A 126 17.37 -0.75 13.32
C PHE A 126 17.39 0.67 13.90
N GLN A 127 18.17 1.57 13.31
CA GLN A 127 18.17 3.01 13.65
C GLN A 127 16.82 3.68 13.43
N HIS A 128 15.91 3.06 12.68
CA HIS A 128 14.61 3.63 12.32
C HIS A 128 13.41 2.89 12.95
N LEU A 129 13.64 1.90 13.81
CA LEU A 129 12.58 1.22 14.53
C LEU A 129 11.70 2.23 15.32
N PRO A 130 10.39 1.97 15.44
CA PRO A 130 9.47 2.89 16.13
C PRO A 130 9.82 3.04 17.61
N ASN A 131 9.91 4.28 18.07
CA ASN A 131 10.00 4.61 19.50
C ASN A 131 8.63 4.44 20.18
N PRO A 132 8.57 4.40 21.53
CA PRO A 132 7.30 4.37 22.25
C PRO A 132 6.35 5.50 21.83
N GLY A 133 5.19 5.14 21.30
CA GLY A 133 4.18 6.06 20.81
C GLY A 133 4.31 6.45 19.33
N GLU A 134 5.11 5.73 18.57
CA GLU A 134 5.42 6.03 17.17
C GLU A 134 4.95 4.96 16.19
N ILE A 135 4.52 5.41 15.00
CA ILE A 135 4.25 4.57 13.83
C ILE A 135 5.34 4.81 12.78
N THR A 136 6.06 3.78 12.37
CA THR A 136 7.03 3.87 11.28
C THR A 136 6.53 3.16 10.03
N PHE A 137 6.48 3.88 8.91
CA PHE A 137 6.13 3.37 7.59
C PHE A 137 7.39 3.18 6.75
N PHE A 138 7.73 1.95 6.40
CA PHE A 138 8.89 1.61 5.57
C PHE A 138 8.48 1.53 4.09
N ASP A 139 8.91 2.47 3.24
CA ASP A 139 8.82 2.36 1.77
C ASP A 139 10.03 1.57 1.27
N ARG A 140 9.82 0.25 1.09
CA ARG A 140 10.88 -0.77 1.12
C ARG A 140 11.52 -0.91 2.50
N SER A 141 12.21 -2.02 2.71
CA SER A 141 12.74 -2.45 4.00
C SER A 141 13.99 -3.32 3.84
N TRP A 142 14.39 -4.04 4.88
CA TRP A 142 15.40 -5.09 4.81
C TRP A 142 15.06 -6.19 3.78
N TYR A 143 13.81 -6.31 3.36
CA TYR A 143 13.42 -7.21 2.27
C TYR A 143 13.97 -6.81 0.89
N ASN A 144 14.69 -5.69 0.76
CA ASN A 144 15.56 -5.45 -0.39
C ASN A 144 16.50 -6.64 -0.65
N ARG A 145 17.08 -7.25 0.40
CA ARG A 145 17.93 -8.44 0.27
C ARG A 145 17.19 -9.70 -0.12
N ALA A 146 15.88 -9.77 0.11
CA ALA A 146 15.09 -10.92 -0.31
C ALA A 146 14.78 -10.92 -1.82
N ILE A 147 14.79 -9.75 -2.47
CA ILE A 147 14.26 -9.60 -3.84
C ILE A 147 15.19 -8.77 -4.71
N VAL A 148 15.36 -7.48 -4.40
CA VAL A 148 16.06 -6.56 -5.30
C VAL A 148 17.54 -6.93 -5.40
N GLU A 149 18.20 -7.15 -4.27
CA GLU A 149 19.64 -7.44 -4.26
C GLU A 149 19.98 -8.72 -5.04
N PRO A 150 19.32 -9.87 -4.85
CA PRO A 150 19.66 -11.09 -5.60
C PRO A 150 19.13 -11.10 -7.05
N VAL A 151 18.13 -10.27 -7.39
CA VAL A 151 17.70 -10.10 -8.79
C VAL A 151 18.76 -9.36 -9.61
N PHE A 152 19.41 -8.37 -9.02
CA PHE A 152 20.38 -7.51 -9.69
C PHE A 152 21.83 -7.75 -9.25
N ASP A 153 22.08 -8.87 -8.56
CA ASP A 153 23.40 -9.31 -8.12
C ASP A 153 24.13 -8.29 -7.22
N PHE A 154 23.37 -7.58 -6.38
CA PHE A 154 23.88 -6.64 -5.36
C PHE A 154 24.21 -7.30 -4.02
N CYS A 155 23.94 -8.59 -3.88
CA CYS A 155 24.38 -9.40 -2.75
C CYS A 155 24.92 -10.74 -3.25
N THR A 156 25.81 -11.37 -2.48
CA THR A 156 26.26 -12.73 -2.79
C THR A 156 25.19 -13.77 -2.42
N PRO A 157 25.21 -14.98 -3.00
CA PRO A 157 24.32 -16.06 -2.60
C PRO A 157 24.36 -16.36 -1.09
N GLU A 158 25.55 -16.28 -0.48
CA GLU A 158 25.74 -16.51 0.96
C GLU A 158 25.06 -15.41 1.79
N GLN A 159 25.15 -14.14 1.36
CA GLN A 159 24.48 -13.02 2.02
C GLN A 159 22.96 -13.15 1.93
N TYR A 160 22.43 -13.56 0.77
CA TYR A 160 21.01 -13.85 0.58
C TYR A 160 20.55 -14.97 1.52
N GLU A 161 21.23 -16.11 1.52
CA GLU A 161 20.86 -17.26 2.34
C GLU A 161 20.95 -16.97 3.84
N LYS A 162 21.97 -16.21 4.25
CA LYS A 162 22.10 -15.73 5.63
C LYS A 162 20.91 -14.86 6.02
N PHE A 163 20.59 -13.84 5.22
CA PHE A 163 19.45 -12.95 5.47
C PHE A 163 18.13 -13.71 5.57
N MET A 164 17.89 -14.65 4.65
CA MET A 164 16.66 -15.42 4.60
C MET A 164 16.49 -16.36 5.79
N LYS A 165 17.58 -16.76 6.46
CA LYS A 165 17.55 -17.49 7.73
C LYS A 165 17.36 -16.56 8.94
N GLU A 166 17.99 -15.39 8.93
CA GLU A 166 17.98 -14.44 10.06
C GLU A 166 16.68 -13.64 10.19
N VAL A 167 16.05 -13.27 9.06
CA VAL A 167 14.93 -12.32 9.08
C VAL A 167 13.72 -12.80 9.91
N PRO A 168 13.29 -14.08 9.90
CA PRO A 168 12.17 -14.50 10.75
C PRO A 168 12.49 -14.40 12.24
N GLU A 169 13.73 -14.72 12.63
CA GLU A 169 14.21 -14.65 14.02
C GLU A 169 14.29 -13.19 14.50
N ILE A 170 14.78 -12.30 13.64
CA ILE A 170 14.83 -10.86 13.93
C ILE A 170 13.42 -10.31 14.09
N GLU A 171 12.51 -10.64 13.18
CA GLU A 171 11.11 -10.20 13.28
C GLU A 171 10.42 -10.75 14.52
N HIS A 172 10.71 -12.01 14.89
CA HIS A 172 10.22 -12.59 16.13
C HIS A 172 10.71 -11.80 17.34
N ALA A 173 12.02 -11.51 17.43
CA ALA A 173 12.59 -10.74 18.53
C ALA A 173 11.99 -9.32 18.64
N LEU A 174 11.78 -8.64 17.50
CA LEU A 174 11.14 -7.31 17.48
C LEU A 174 9.69 -7.37 17.96
N MET A 175 8.94 -8.40 17.55
CA MET A 175 7.55 -8.57 17.97
C MET A 175 7.41 -8.98 19.43
N ASP A 176 8.30 -9.85 19.92
CA ASP A 176 8.37 -10.28 21.32
C ASP A 176 8.69 -9.10 22.25
N ASP A 177 9.59 -8.20 21.82
CA ASP A 177 9.85 -6.93 22.51
C ASP A 177 8.63 -6.00 22.52
N GLY A 178 7.65 -6.21 21.64
CA GLY A 178 6.36 -5.51 21.63
C GLY A 178 6.15 -4.55 20.45
N ILE A 179 6.94 -4.69 19.37
CA ILE A 179 6.65 -3.99 18.12
C ILE A 179 5.50 -4.70 17.40
N ILE A 180 4.45 -3.95 17.06
CA ILE A 180 3.38 -4.41 16.18
C ILE A 180 3.88 -4.30 14.74
N LEU A 181 4.21 -5.44 14.13
CA LEU A 181 4.69 -5.53 12.76
C LEU A 181 3.57 -5.91 11.77
N ILE A 182 3.42 -5.13 10.70
CA ILE A 182 2.57 -5.44 9.55
C ILE A 182 3.41 -5.43 8.28
N LYS A 183 3.38 -6.50 7.49
CA LYS A 183 4.14 -6.64 6.23
C LYS A 183 3.19 -6.71 5.03
N PHE A 184 3.20 -5.68 4.20
CA PHE A 184 2.42 -5.64 2.98
C PHE A 184 3.26 -5.96 1.75
N TRP A 185 2.74 -6.81 0.88
CA TRP A 185 3.19 -6.97 -0.50
C TRP A 185 2.14 -6.41 -1.47
N PHE A 186 2.45 -5.30 -2.11
CA PHE A 186 1.60 -4.73 -3.16
C PHE A 186 1.81 -5.50 -4.47
N SER A 187 0.82 -6.32 -4.83
CA SER A 187 0.80 -7.13 -6.05
C SER A 187 0.20 -6.35 -7.20
N ILE A 188 0.76 -6.49 -8.39
CA ILE A 188 0.29 -5.83 -9.61
C ILE A 188 0.49 -6.80 -10.77
N THR A 189 -0.37 -6.79 -11.79
CA THR A 189 -0.13 -7.60 -13.00
C THR A 189 0.97 -6.99 -13.88
N LYS A 190 1.56 -7.82 -14.75
CA LYS A 190 2.63 -7.41 -15.66
C LYS A 190 2.16 -6.29 -16.60
N GLU A 191 0.92 -6.41 -17.08
CA GLU A 191 0.26 -5.46 -17.98
C GLU A 191 0.03 -4.12 -17.28
N ASN A 192 -0.48 -4.15 -16.04
CA ASN A 192 -0.72 -2.94 -15.26
C ASN A 192 0.59 -2.25 -14.87
N GLN A 193 1.65 -3.01 -14.60
CA GLN A 193 2.98 -2.45 -14.37
C GLN A 193 3.48 -1.73 -15.62
N GLN A 194 3.42 -2.38 -16.79
CA GLN A 194 3.86 -1.80 -18.06
C GLN A 194 3.07 -0.53 -18.39
N LYS A 195 1.75 -0.53 -18.20
CA LYS A 195 0.90 0.65 -18.36
C LYS A 195 1.34 1.80 -17.46
N ARG A 196 1.65 1.53 -16.19
CA ARG A 196 2.11 2.56 -15.25
C ARG A 196 3.49 3.10 -15.58
N PHE A 197 4.39 2.30 -16.15
CA PHE A 197 5.66 2.80 -16.67
C PHE A 197 5.45 3.74 -17.85
N LYS A 198 4.60 3.36 -18.81
CA LYS A 198 4.21 4.25 -19.92
C LYS A 198 3.63 5.58 -19.43
N GLU A 199 2.73 5.55 -18.45
CA GLU A 199 2.18 6.76 -17.82
C GLU A 199 3.22 7.62 -17.08
N ARG A 200 4.31 7.04 -16.57
CA ARG A 200 5.38 7.81 -15.91
C ARG A 200 6.28 8.49 -16.93
N MET A 201 6.56 7.84 -18.06
CA MET A 201 7.36 8.41 -19.15
C MET A 201 6.68 9.65 -19.76
N THR A 202 5.36 9.60 -19.92
CA THR A 202 4.59 10.69 -20.55
C THR A 202 4.16 11.79 -19.57
N ASN A 203 4.39 11.63 -18.26
CA ASN A 203 3.95 12.58 -17.25
C ASN A 203 5.16 13.27 -16.58
N PRO A 204 5.41 14.57 -16.85
CA PRO A 204 6.56 15.29 -16.29
C PRO A 204 6.64 15.25 -14.75
N LEU A 205 5.49 15.25 -14.06
CA LEU A 205 5.42 15.21 -12.59
C LEU A 205 5.74 13.83 -12.00
N LYS A 206 5.81 12.79 -12.84
CA LYS A 206 6.13 11.41 -12.43
C LYS A 206 7.42 10.89 -13.05
N HIS A 207 8.06 11.65 -13.94
CA HIS A 207 9.24 11.23 -14.67
C HIS A 207 10.40 10.87 -13.72
N TRP A 208 10.57 11.62 -12.63
CA TRP A 208 11.54 11.34 -11.57
C TRP A 208 11.39 9.97 -10.89
N LYS A 209 10.23 9.30 -11.05
CA LYS A 209 9.98 7.95 -10.49
C LYS A 209 10.49 6.82 -11.38
N LEU A 210 11.08 7.14 -12.52
CA LEU A 210 11.70 6.16 -13.41
C LEU A 210 13.18 6.03 -13.04
N SER A 211 13.61 4.80 -12.82
CA SER A 211 15.03 4.47 -12.70
C SER A 211 15.50 3.69 -13.94
N PRO A 212 16.81 3.67 -14.25
CA PRO A 212 17.36 2.77 -15.28
C PRO A 212 17.06 1.28 -15.00
N VAL A 213 16.85 0.92 -13.73
CA VAL A 213 16.51 -0.43 -13.28
C VAL A 213 15.05 -0.78 -13.62
N ASP A 214 14.15 0.21 -13.70
CA ASP A 214 12.71 -0.01 -13.95
C ASP A 214 12.43 -0.60 -15.34
N GLN A 215 13.23 -0.25 -16.36
CA GLN A 215 13.09 -0.84 -17.70
C GLN A 215 13.48 -2.32 -17.71
N LYS A 216 14.59 -2.66 -17.05
CA LYS A 216 15.04 -4.05 -16.86
C LYS A 216 14.09 -4.86 -15.98
N ALA A 217 13.36 -4.22 -15.06
CA ALA A 217 12.46 -4.91 -14.14
C ALA A 217 11.29 -5.64 -14.83
N GLN A 218 10.89 -5.22 -16.04
CA GLN A 218 9.90 -5.93 -16.85
C GLN A 218 10.45 -7.21 -17.51
N GLU A 219 11.72 -7.18 -17.93
CA GLU A 219 12.43 -8.34 -18.46
C GLU A 219 12.69 -9.36 -17.34
N MET A 220 13.05 -8.86 -16.15
CA MET A 220 13.31 -9.67 -14.96
C MET A 220 12.03 -10.09 -14.22
N TRP A 221 10.87 -10.05 -14.87
CA TRP A 221 9.57 -10.33 -14.23
C TRP A 221 9.59 -11.66 -13.49
N ASP A 222 10.08 -12.71 -14.14
CA ASP A 222 10.12 -14.09 -13.63
C ASP A 222 11.18 -14.27 -12.54
N LYS A 223 12.37 -13.66 -12.66
CA LYS A 223 13.39 -13.67 -11.60
C LYS A 223 12.86 -13.00 -10.34
N VAL A 224 12.16 -11.87 -10.47
CA VAL A 224 11.49 -11.21 -9.34
C VAL A 224 10.34 -12.06 -8.78
N THR A 225 9.61 -12.78 -9.64
CA THR A 225 8.56 -13.72 -9.18
C THR A 225 9.16 -14.81 -8.32
N TYR A 226 10.26 -15.43 -8.76
CA TYR A 226 10.98 -16.47 -8.04
C TYR A 226 11.39 -16.00 -6.64
N TYR A 227 12.13 -14.88 -6.54
CA TYR A 227 12.59 -14.37 -5.25
C TYR A 227 11.44 -13.89 -4.35
N LYS A 228 10.33 -13.42 -4.92
CA LYS A 228 9.12 -13.11 -4.14
C LYS A 228 8.51 -14.39 -3.53
N GLU A 229 8.39 -15.47 -4.30
CA GLU A 229 7.87 -16.74 -3.78
C GLU A 229 8.81 -17.33 -2.71
N GLU A 230 10.13 -17.26 -2.91
CA GLU A 230 11.12 -17.64 -1.89
C GLU A 230 11.02 -16.79 -0.61
N MET A 231 10.83 -15.47 -0.78
CA MET A 231 10.59 -14.56 0.34
C MET A 231 9.35 -14.98 1.13
N PHE A 232 8.22 -15.22 0.45
CA PHE A 232 7.00 -15.64 1.11
C PHE A 232 7.12 -17.01 1.77
N SER A 233 7.70 -17.98 1.07
CA SER A 233 7.81 -19.35 1.58
C SER A 233 8.62 -19.41 2.87
N ARG A 234 9.69 -18.62 2.99
CA ARG A 234 10.62 -18.68 4.14
C ARG A 234 10.32 -17.68 5.25
N THR A 235 9.60 -16.60 4.95
CA THR A 235 9.41 -15.47 5.89
C THR A 235 7.95 -15.14 6.19
N HIS A 236 7.00 -15.91 5.63
CA HIS A 236 5.63 -15.94 6.13
C HIS A 236 5.56 -16.82 7.38
N THR A 237 5.33 -16.22 8.55
CA THR A 237 5.17 -16.97 9.80
C THR A 237 3.79 -16.75 10.41
N GLY A 238 3.47 -17.54 11.44
CA GLY A 238 2.24 -17.38 12.22
C GLY A 238 2.14 -16.00 12.88
N PHE A 239 3.27 -15.51 13.41
CA PHE A 239 3.38 -14.25 14.14
C PHE A 239 3.61 -13.03 13.22
N ALA A 240 4.39 -13.16 12.14
CA ALA A 240 4.68 -12.10 11.18
C ALA A 240 4.21 -12.50 9.76
N PRO A 241 2.89 -12.52 9.50
CA PRO A 241 2.36 -12.92 8.20
C PRO A 241 2.65 -11.87 7.12
N TRP A 242 2.87 -12.36 5.90
CA TRP A 242 2.77 -11.55 4.69
C TRP A 242 1.32 -11.33 4.28
N ILE A 243 1.00 -10.08 4.00
CA ILE A 243 -0.32 -9.63 3.57
C ILE A 243 -0.23 -9.10 2.14
N ILE A 244 -0.89 -9.77 1.22
CA ILE A 244 -0.90 -9.43 -0.20
C ILE A 244 -2.01 -8.41 -0.43
N VAL A 245 -1.69 -7.33 -1.15
CA VAL A 245 -2.63 -6.29 -1.55
C VAL A 245 -2.69 -6.27 -3.08
N ASP A 246 -3.81 -6.66 -3.68
CA ASP A 246 -4.04 -6.41 -5.11
C ASP A 246 -4.09 -4.90 -5.34
N SER A 247 -3.04 -4.42 -6.01
CA SER A 247 -2.83 -3.01 -6.27
C SER A 247 -3.15 -2.58 -7.70
N ASN A 248 -3.79 -3.43 -8.51
CA ASN A 248 -4.19 -3.12 -9.88
C ASN A 248 -5.09 -1.88 -9.94
N ASP A 249 -6.12 -1.82 -9.10
CA ASP A 249 -6.80 -0.57 -8.78
C ASP A 249 -6.14 0.13 -7.57
N LYS A 250 -5.51 1.28 -7.83
CA LYS A 250 -4.77 2.01 -6.79
C LYS A 250 -5.66 2.53 -5.67
N LYS A 251 -6.95 2.73 -5.90
CA LYS A 251 -7.85 3.35 -4.92
C LYS A 251 -8.31 2.30 -3.93
N SER A 252 -8.83 1.19 -4.44
CA SER A 252 -9.16 -0.02 -3.68
C SER A 252 -7.99 -0.44 -2.79
N ALA A 253 -6.80 -0.65 -3.36
CA ALA A 253 -5.62 -1.05 -2.56
C ALA A 253 -5.28 -0.10 -1.41
N ARG A 254 -5.53 1.21 -1.56
CA ARG A 254 -5.28 2.18 -0.48
C ARG A 254 -6.32 2.06 0.62
N LEU A 255 -7.60 1.97 0.25
CA LEU A 255 -8.68 1.84 1.22
C LEU A 255 -8.51 0.53 2.00
N GLU A 256 -8.32 -0.58 1.28
CA GLU A 256 -8.30 -1.91 1.87
C GLU A 256 -7.03 -2.19 2.69
N SER A 257 -5.87 -1.66 2.29
CA SER A 257 -4.69 -1.72 3.16
C SER A 257 -4.87 -0.91 4.45
N ILE A 258 -5.54 0.25 4.41
CA ILE A 258 -5.88 1.01 5.61
C ILE A 258 -6.85 0.23 6.50
N ARG A 259 -7.91 -0.35 5.91
CA ARG A 259 -8.85 -1.23 6.64
C ARG A 259 -8.13 -2.39 7.32
N TYR A 260 -7.19 -3.05 6.65
CA TYR A 260 -6.40 -4.12 7.25
C TYR A 260 -5.63 -3.66 8.50
N VAL A 261 -4.96 -2.50 8.45
CA VAL A 261 -4.25 -1.96 9.62
C VAL A 261 -5.20 -1.62 10.76
N LEU A 262 -6.30 -0.92 10.45
CA LEU A 262 -7.32 -0.55 11.44
C LEU A 262 -8.00 -1.78 12.04
N SER A 263 -8.25 -2.82 11.25
CA SER A 263 -8.87 -4.06 11.72
C SER A 263 -7.94 -4.85 12.65
N ARG A 264 -6.62 -4.80 12.40
CA ARG A 264 -5.63 -5.58 13.16
C ARG A 264 -5.21 -4.95 14.49
N ILE A 265 -5.19 -3.61 14.58
CA ILE A 265 -4.75 -2.91 15.78
C ILE A 265 -5.95 -2.65 16.71
N PRO A 266 -5.87 -2.99 18.01
CA PRO A 266 -6.98 -2.84 18.96
C PRO A 266 -6.99 -1.43 19.60
N TYR A 267 -7.20 -0.40 18.77
CA TYR A 267 -7.31 0.97 19.28
C TYR A 267 -8.70 1.26 19.86
N GLU A 268 -8.76 2.18 20.81
CA GLU A 268 -10.00 2.61 21.49
C GLU A 268 -10.91 3.45 20.58
N GLY A 269 -12.24 3.29 20.69
CA GLY A 269 -13.23 4.02 19.88
C GLY A 269 -13.42 3.47 18.47
N LYS A 270 -13.03 2.20 18.26
CA LYS A 270 -13.14 1.46 16.99
C LYS A 270 -14.56 0.97 16.73
N GLU A 271 -15.27 0.61 17.79
CA GLU A 271 -16.68 0.24 17.82
C GLU A 271 -17.62 1.35 17.33
N ASP A 272 -17.21 2.61 17.49
CA ASP A 272 -17.94 3.79 17.04
C ASP A 272 -17.60 4.22 15.61
N ALA A 273 -16.86 3.39 14.87
CA ALA A 273 -16.47 3.72 13.50
C ALA A 273 -17.71 3.85 12.59
N LYS A 274 -17.81 4.96 11.87
CA LYS A 274 -18.91 5.25 10.93
C LYS A 274 -18.78 4.50 9.60
N ILE A 275 -17.71 3.71 9.45
CA ILE A 275 -17.39 2.98 8.23
C ILE A 275 -16.95 1.57 8.60
N ASN A 276 -17.26 0.60 7.73
CA ASN A 276 -16.81 -0.78 7.89
C ASN A 276 -15.27 -0.86 7.93
N LEU A 277 -14.68 -1.44 8.98
CA LEU A 277 -13.22 -1.58 9.09
C LEU A 277 -12.69 -2.91 8.56
N HIS A 278 -13.57 -3.83 8.16
CA HIS A 278 -13.18 -5.09 7.54
C HIS A 278 -12.75 -4.84 6.09
N HIS A 279 -11.60 -5.39 5.73
CA HIS A 279 -11.10 -5.31 4.37
C HIS A 279 -11.81 -6.31 3.46
N ASP A 280 -11.86 -6.00 2.17
CA ASP A 280 -12.28 -6.92 1.13
C ASP A 280 -11.23 -8.04 0.95
N PRO A 281 -11.58 -9.32 1.19
CA PRO A 281 -10.65 -10.44 1.06
C PRO A 281 -10.18 -10.69 -0.38
N GLU A 282 -10.88 -10.18 -1.40
CA GLU A 282 -10.43 -10.26 -2.80
C GLU A 282 -9.30 -9.27 -3.10
N ILE A 283 -9.20 -8.19 -2.31
CA ILE A 283 -8.20 -7.14 -2.51
C ILE A 283 -7.04 -7.30 -1.52
N VAL A 284 -7.32 -7.67 -0.28
CA VAL A 284 -6.31 -7.89 0.75
C VAL A 284 -6.44 -9.29 1.31
N GLU A 285 -5.42 -10.11 1.10
CA GLU A 285 -5.40 -11.48 1.58
C GLU A 285 -4.13 -11.78 2.37
N ARG A 286 -4.24 -12.71 3.33
CA ARG A 286 -3.06 -13.31 3.94
C ARG A 286 -2.43 -14.25 2.91
N TYR A 287 -1.10 -14.23 2.76
CA TYR A 287 -0.44 -15.24 1.94
C TYR A 287 -0.69 -16.63 2.55
N HIS A 288 -1.17 -17.55 1.73
CA HIS A 288 -1.24 -18.96 2.05
C HIS A 288 -0.25 -19.71 1.16
N ARG A 289 0.62 -20.50 1.79
CA ARG A 289 1.57 -21.35 1.05
C ARG A 289 0.73 -22.29 0.19
N ARG A 290 0.79 -22.12 -1.13
CA ARG A 290 0.11 -23.02 -2.06
C ARG A 290 0.83 -24.36 -1.96
N THR A 291 0.15 -25.39 -1.46
CA THR A 291 0.57 -26.76 -1.70
C THR A 291 0.49 -26.96 -3.20
N HIS A 292 1.62 -27.15 -3.88
CA HIS A 292 1.60 -27.50 -5.29
C HIS A 292 0.75 -28.76 -5.45
N GLY A 293 -0.45 -28.60 -5.98
CA GLY A 293 -1.10 -29.68 -6.71
C GLY A 293 -0.32 -29.79 -8.01
N GLU A 294 0.33 -30.93 -8.22
CA GLU A 294 0.83 -31.35 -9.52
C GLU A 294 -0.29 -31.17 -10.55
N ASN A 295 -0.01 -30.41 -11.61
CA ASN A 295 -0.74 -30.40 -12.87
C ASN A 295 0.26 -30.14 -13.99
#